data_AF-D1YXC0-F1
#
_entry.id   AF-D1YXC0-F1
#
_cell.length_a   1.000
_cell.length_b   1.000
_cell.length_c   1.000
_cell.angle_alpha   90.00
_cell.angle_beta   90.00
_cell.angle_gamma   90.00
#
_symmetry.space_group_name_H-M   'P 1'
#
loop_
_entity.id
_entity.type
_entity.pdbx_description
1 polymer ?
#
loop_
_entity_poly.entity_id
_entity_poly.type
_entity_poly.pdbx_seq_one_letter_code
_entity_poly.pdbx_strand_id
1 'polypeptide(L)'
;METRVDNDTALKIEKINRKIEEINQRRNGLHTTKIEDDLDRQELDEYINTLNLTSEQKSMIQGYQNTNARMVKNQSVFYYGMMIISVFTEAYLGYAIISMILTPNLDMFNTIFLYMMIAVFIINAVYVLRFLRILK
;
A
#
# COMPACT_ATOMS: atom_id res chain seq x y z
N MET A 1 -33.07 0.78 -0.10
CA MET A 1 -33.43 0.30 1.25
C MET A 1 -32.18 0.43 2.10
N GLU A 2 -32.12 1.42 3.00
CA GLU A 2 -31.06 1.54 3.99
C GLU A 2 -31.18 0.34 4.94
N THR A 3 -30.28 -0.64 4.80
CA THR A 3 -30.10 -1.67 5.82
C THR A 3 -29.57 -0.99 7.07
N ARG A 4 -30.49 -0.59 7.96
CA ARG A 4 -30.16 -0.22 9.34
C ARG A 4 -29.47 -1.44 9.95
N VAL A 5 -28.15 -1.39 10.02
CA VAL A 5 -27.35 -2.39 10.72
C VAL A 5 -27.77 -2.31 12.18
N ASP A 6 -28.35 -3.40 12.68
CA ASP A 6 -28.74 -3.50 14.09
C ASP A 6 -27.52 -3.28 14.99
N ASN A 7 -27.68 -2.57 16.11
CA ASN A 7 -26.55 -2.16 16.97
C ASN A 7 -25.74 -3.36 17.48
N ASP A 8 -26.39 -4.52 17.67
CA ASP A 8 -25.72 -5.78 17.99
C ASP A 8 -24.75 -6.23 16.89
N THR A 9 -25.16 -6.09 15.63
CA THR A 9 -24.35 -6.45 14.46
C THR A 9 -23.16 -5.51 14.32
N ALA A 10 -23.35 -4.21 14.57
CA ALA A 10 -22.27 -3.22 14.55
C ALA A 10 -21.20 -3.51 15.62
N LEU A 11 -21.62 -3.82 16.85
CA LEU A 11 -20.71 -4.18 17.95
C LEU A 11 -19.94 -5.48 17.67
N LYS A 12 -20.58 -6.47 17.03
CA LYS A 12 -19.92 -7.72 16.63
C LYS A 12 -18.91 -7.48 15.50
N ILE A 13 -19.22 -6.62 14.52
CA ILE A 13 -18.28 -6.20 13.47
C ILE A 13 -17.08 -5.49 14.08
N GLU A 14 -17.30 -4.59 15.04
CA GLU A 14 -16.22 -3.86 15.74
C GLU A 14 -15.28 -4.82 16.47
N LYS A 15 -15.82 -5.81 17.18
CA LYS A 15 -15.03 -6.86 17.86
C LYS A 15 -14.18 -7.68 16.88
N ILE A 16 -14.74 -8.03 15.72
CA ILE A 16 -14.02 -8.76 14.68
C ILE A 16 -12.89 -7.88 14.11
N ASN A 17 -13.17 -6.61 13.81
CA ASN A 17 -12.17 -5.68 13.30
C ASN A 17 -11.02 -5.46 14.28
N ARG A 18 -11.30 -5.33 15.59
CA ARG A 18 -10.27 -5.24 16.63
C ARG A 18 -9.38 -6.49 16.65
N LYS A 19 -9.97 -7.69 16.52
CA LYS A 19 -9.21 -8.94 16.46
C LYS A 19 -8.33 -9.05 15.22
N ILE A 20 -8.82 -8.59 14.07
CA ILE A 20 -8.04 -8.49 12.82
C ILE A 20 -6.87 -7.51 13.00
N GLU A 21 -7.10 -6.39 13.67
CA GLU A 21 -6.06 -5.39 13.93
C GLU A 21 -4.97 -5.94 14.85
N GLU A 22 -5.34 -6.68 15.91
CA GLU A 22 -4.38 -7.40 16.77
C GLU A 22 -3.52 -8.38 15.97
N ILE A 23 -4.14 -9.18 15.10
CA ILE A 23 -3.43 -10.13 14.23
C ILE A 23 -2.48 -9.39 13.27
N ASN A 24 -2.94 -8.31 12.64
CA ASN A 24 -2.11 -7.51 11.74
C ASN A 24 -0.96 -6.80 12.47
N GLN A 25 -1.16 -6.38 13.73
CA GLN A 25 -0.09 -5.84 14.56
C GLN A 25 0.96 -6.91 14.90
N ARG A 26 0.55 -8.16 15.18
CA ARG A 26 1.49 -9.30 15.31
C ARG A 26 2.29 -9.53 14.03
N ARG A 27 1.66 -9.43 12.86
CA ARG A 27 2.29 -9.60 11.54
C ARG A 27 3.27 -8.47 11.17
N ASN A 28 3.00 -7.22 11.56
CA ASN A 28 3.84 -6.08 11.19
C ASN A 28 5.26 -6.13 11.79
N GLY A 29 5.54 -7.03 12.74
CA GLY A 29 6.87 -7.19 13.36
C GLY A 29 7.65 -8.46 12.98
N LEU A 30 7.03 -9.44 12.30
CA LEU A 30 7.60 -10.77 12.09
C LEU A 30 7.46 -11.20 10.63
N HIS A 31 8.50 -11.81 10.05
CA HIS A 31 8.40 -12.57 8.80
C HIS A 31 7.50 -13.78 9.05
N THR A 32 6.19 -13.58 8.89
CA THR A 32 5.20 -14.60 9.15
C THR A 32 5.32 -15.68 8.08
N THR A 33 5.56 -16.91 8.53
CA THR A 33 5.59 -18.08 7.66
C THR A 33 4.18 -18.47 7.23
N LYS A 34 4.05 -19.20 6.13
CA LYS A 34 2.74 -19.67 5.61
C LYS A 34 1.90 -20.41 6.66
N ILE A 35 2.58 -21.06 7.61
CA ILE A 35 1.96 -21.82 8.71
C ILE A 35 1.35 -20.88 9.75
N GLU A 36 2.00 -19.75 10.06
CA GLU A 36 1.48 -18.74 10.99
C GLU A 36 0.28 -18.00 10.39
N ASP A 37 0.31 -17.72 9.08
CA ASP A 37 -0.84 -17.14 8.36
C ASP A 37 -2.08 -18.08 8.40
N ASP A 38 -1.88 -19.40 8.33
CA ASP A 38 -2.97 -20.38 8.41
C ASP A 38 -3.50 -20.55 9.84
N LEU A 39 -2.62 -20.48 10.86
CA LEU A 39 -3.00 -20.46 12.28
C LEU A 39 -3.80 -19.20 12.65
N ASP A 40 -3.36 -18.03 12.18
CA ASP A 40 -4.08 -16.76 12.40
C ASP A 40 -5.48 -16.78 11.76
N ARG A 41 -5.63 -17.44 10.60
CA ARG A 41 -6.94 -17.65 9.96
C ARG A 41 -7.84 -18.56 10.78
N GLN A 42 -7.28 -19.65 11.31
CA GLN A 42 -8.04 -20.54 12.20
C GLN A 42 -8.48 -19.83 13.48
N GLU A 43 -7.61 -19.02 14.10
CA GLU A 43 -7.95 -18.22 15.28
C GLU A 43 -9.09 -17.23 15.00
N LEU A 44 -9.08 -16.60 13.82
CA LEU A 44 -10.16 -15.72 13.37
C LEU A 44 -11.47 -16.45 13.14
N ASP A 45 -11.43 -17.61 12.48
CA ASP A 45 -12.62 -18.42 12.21
C ASP A 45 -13.25 -18.97 13.49
N GLU A 46 -12.43 -19.41 14.45
CA GLU A 46 -12.90 -19.82 15.78
C GLU A 46 -13.55 -18.66 16.53
N TYR A 47 -12.93 -17.48 16.51
CA TYR A 47 -13.50 -16.28 17.15
C TYR A 47 -14.84 -15.89 16.52
N ILE A 48 -14.95 -15.92 15.20
CA ILE A 48 -16.21 -15.66 14.47
C ILE A 48 -17.27 -16.70 14.84
N ASN A 49 -16.89 -17.97 15.00
CA ASN A 49 -17.81 -19.02 15.42
C ASN A 49 -18.29 -18.84 16.87
N THR A 50 -17.43 -18.36 17.80
CA THR A 50 -17.84 -18.07 19.18
C THR A 50 -18.83 -16.92 19.30
N LEU A 51 -18.90 -16.04 18.30
CA LEU A 51 -19.82 -14.89 18.28
C LEU A 51 -21.27 -15.27 17.95
N ASN A 52 -21.57 -16.56 17.70
CA ASN A 52 -22.92 -17.09 17.40
C ASN A 52 -23.71 -16.20 16.44
N LEU A 53 -23.07 -15.84 15.32
CA LEU A 53 -23.64 -14.95 14.31
C LEU A 53 -24.81 -15.63 13.59
N THR A 54 -25.89 -14.89 13.37
CA THR A 54 -26.97 -15.36 12.50
C THR A 54 -26.50 -15.40 11.04
N SER A 55 -27.18 -16.20 10.21
CA SER A 55 -26.84 -16.36 8.78
C SER A 55 -26.81 -15.02 8.02
N GLU A 56 -27.69 -14.08 8.36
CA GLU A 56 -27.70 -12.72 7.79
C GLU A 56 -26.50 -11.88 8.25
N GLN A 57 -26.15 -11.94 9.55
CA GLN A 57 -24.98 -11.25 10.08
C GLN A 57 -23.67 -11.76 9.44
N LYS A 58 -23.59 -13.09 9.21
CA LYS A 58 -22.44 -13.72 8.55
C LYS A 58 -22.27 -13.24 7.10
N SER A 59 -23.37 -13.11 6.36
CA SER A 59 -23.39 -12.57 4.98
C SER A 59 -22.91 -11.11 4.94
N MET A 60 -23.39 -10.27 5.87
CA MET A 60 -22.95 -8.87 5.96
C MET A 60 -21.47 -8.74 6.28
N ILE A 61 -20.96 -9.50 7.25
CA ILE A 61 -19.53 -9.49 7.63
C ILE A 61 -18.64 -9.91 6.47
N GLN A 62 -19.02 -10.97 5.73
CA GLN A 62 -18.28 -11.39 4.55
C GLN A 62 -18.30 -10.33 3.44
N GLY A 63 -19.40 -9.61 3.26
CA GLY A 63 -19.50 -8.46 2.34
C GLY A 63 -18.55 -7.32 2.73
N TYR A 64 -18.50 -6.95 4.01
CA TYR A 64 -17.60 -5.92 4.52
C TYR A 64 -16.12 -6.32 4.43
N GLN A 65 -15.77 -7.56 4.79
CA GLN A 65 -14.40 -8.07 4.67
C GLN A 65 -13.92 -8.07 3.21
N ASN A 66 -14.76 -8.51 2.27
CA ASN A 66 -14.41 -8.50 0.84
C ASN A 66 -14.25 -7.09 0.27
N THR A 67 -15.02 -6.11 0.78
CA THR A 67 -14.92 -4.71 0.36
C THR A 67 -13.64 -4.05 0.87
N ASN A 68 -13.32 -4.25 2.15
CA ASN A 68 -12.08 -3.76 2.75
C ASN A 68 -10.84 -4.43 2.14
N ALA A 69 -10.88 -5.74 1.91
CA ALA A 69 -9.79 -6.46 1.24
C ALA A 69 -9.54 -5.96 -0.19
N ARG A 70 -10.60 -5.60 -0.94
CA ARG A 70 -10.47 -4.98 -2.27
C ARG A 70 -9.90 -3.57 -2.21
N MET A 71 -10.30 -2.75 -1.23
CA MET A 71 -9.74 -1.40 -1.06
C MET A 71 -8.23 -1.43 -0.78
N VAL A 72 -7.79 -2.29 0.16
CA VAL A 72 -6.37 -2.46 0.49
C VAL A 72 -5.57 -2.96 -0.73
N LYS A 73 -6.13 -3.90 -1.51
CA LYS A 73 -5.49 -4.41 -2.73
C LYS A 73 -5.38 -3.33 -3.82
N ASN A 74 -6.41 -2.53 -4.07
CA ASN A 74 -6.38 -1.48 -5.07
C ASN A 74 -5.42 -0.34 -4.71
N GLN A 75 -5.31 0.00 -3.42
CA GLN A 75 -4.35 0.99 -2.95
C GLN A 75 -2.91 0.53 -3.21
N SER A 76 -2.62 -0.77 -3.08
CA SER A 76 -1.31 -1.32 -3.41
C SER A 76 -1.01 -1.21 -4.92
N VAL A 77 -1.95 -1.55 -5.80
CA VAL A 77 -1.75 -1.53 -7.25
C VAL A 77 -1.56 -0.10 -7.78
N PHE A 78 -2.34 0.85 -7.28
CA PHE A 78 -2.17 2.26 -7.64
C PHE A 78 -0.77 2.77 -7.25
N TYR A 79 -0.32 2.42 -6.05
CA TYR A 79 0.98 2.84 -5.55
C TYR A 79 2.14 2.21 -6.32
N TYR A 80 2.07 0.92 -6.65
CA TYR A 80 3.05 0.27 -7.55
C TYR A 80 3.00 0.83 -8.97
N GLY A 81 1.81 1.17 -9.49
CA GLY A 81 1.65 1.80 -10.79
C GLY A 81 2.32 3.17 -10.86
N MET A 82 2.09 4.02 -9.85
CA MET A 82 2.78 5.31 -9.72
C MET A 82 4.31 5.13 -9.62
N MET A 83 4.79 4.11 -8.91
CA MET A 83 6.23 3.83 -8.81
C MET A 83 6.85 3.50 -10.17
N ILE A 84 6.21 2.65 -10.98
CA ILE A 84 6.71 2.32 -12.32
C ILE A 84 6.83 3.59 -13.16
N ILE A 85 5.82 4.46 -13.14
CA ILE A 85 5.85 5.74 -13.83
C ILE A 85 7.01 6.61 -13.34
N SER A 86 7.25 6.68 -12.03
CA SER A 86 8.37 7.44 -11.45
C SER A 86 9.72 6.93 -11.92
N VAL A 87 9.92 5.60 -12.00
CA VAL A 87 11.18 5.00 -12.49
C VAL A 87 11.42 5.31 -13.96
N PHE A 88 10.39 5.21 -14.81
CA PHE A 88 10.51 5.60 -16.22
C PHE A 88 10.78 7.09 -16.40
N THR A 89 10.12 7.92 -15.58
CA THR A 89 10.34 9.37 -15.57
C THR A 89 11.78 9.68 -15.18
N GLU A 90 12.31 9.02 -14.15
CA GLU A 90 13.69 9.16 -13.71
C GLU A 90 14.70 8.77 -14.80
N ALA A 91 14.47 7.62 -15.46
CA ALA A 91 15.32 7.16 -16.55
C ALA A 91 15.34 8.16 -17.73
N TYR A 92 14.17 8.71 -18.09
CA TYR A 92 14.06 9.74 -19.12
C TYR A 92 14.79 11.03 -18.71
N LEU A 93 14.66 11.44 -17.45
CA LEU A 93 15.29 12.64 -16.92
C LEU A 93 16.82 12.50 -16.91
N GLY A 94 17.33 11.32 -16.55
CA GLY A 94 18.75 10.98 -16.67
C GLY A 94 19.27 11.02 -18.10
N TYR A 95 18.52 10.48 -19.06
CA TYR A 95 18.84 10.59 -20.49
C TYR A 95 18.91 12.06 -20.94
N ALA A 96 17.93 12.88 -20.55
CA ALA A 96 17.89 14.29 -20.92
C ALA A 96 19.07 15.09 -20.33
N ILE A 97 19.47 14.81 -19.08
CA ILE A 97 20.68 15.37 -18.45
C ILE A 97 21.92 15.01 -19.26
N ILE A 98 22.10 13.74 -19.60
CA ILE A 98 23.27 13.28 -20.39
C ILE A 98 23.27 13.95 -21.77
N SER A 99 22.11 14.01 -22.43
CA SER A 99 21.96 14.67 -23.73
C SER A 99 22.34 16.15 -23.67
N MET A 100 21.94 16.87 -22.61
CA MET A 100 22.31 18.28 -22.43
C MET A 100 23.81 18.44 -22.17
N ILE A 101 24.41 17.58 -21.34
CA ILE A 101 25.86 17.62 -21.07
C ILE A 101 26.69 17.42 -22.35
N LEU A 102 26.22 16.56 -23.24
CA LEU A 102 26.87 16.28 -24.53
C LEU A 102 26.65 17.39 -25.57
N THR A 103 25.79 18.38 -25.29
CA THR A 103 25.50 19.46 -26.24
C THR A 103 26.60 20.54 -26.15
N PRO A 104 27.35 20.81 -27.24
CA PRO A 104 28.36 21.84 -27.25
C PRO A 104 27.73 23.24 -27.16
N ASN A 105 28.40 24.17 -26.47
CA ASN A 105 27.96 25.55 -26.24
C ASN A 105 26.62 25.68 -25.49
N LEU A 106 26.60 25.19 -24.26
CA LEU A 106 25.49 25.43 -23.33
C LEU A 106 25.43 26.92 -22.96
N ASP A 107 24.34 27.56 -23.34
CA ASP A 107 24.00 28.91 -22.88
C ASP A 107 23.81 28.96 -21.36
N MET A 108 23.93 30.15 -20.76
CA MET A 108 23.78 30.35 -19.31
C MET A 108 22.42 29.84 -18.78
N PHE A 109 21.34 30.09 -19.52
CA PHE A 109 20.01 29.59 -19.20
C PHE A 109 19.94 28.06 -19.21
N ASN A 110 20.53 27.42 -20.21
CA ASN A 110 20.56 25.96 -20.32
C ASN A 110 21.42 25.32 -19.22
N THR A 111 22.45 26.04 -18.76
CA THR A 111 23.29 25.61 -17.63
C THR A 111 22.51 25.61 -16.32
N ILE A 112 21.74 26.68 -16.03
CA ILE A 112 20.88 26.76 -14.83
C ILE A 112 19.81 25.68 -14.89
N PHE A 113 19.20 25.48 -16.06
CA PHE A 113 18.19 24.44 -16.26
C PHE A 113 18.76 23.03 -16.02
N LEU A 114 19.98 22.75 -16.49
CA LEU A 114 20.69 21.50 -16.24
C LEU A 114 20.89 21.26 -14.74
N TYR A 115 21.34 22.27 -13.98
CA TYR A 115 21.49 22.14 -12.53
C TYR A 115 20.16 21.86 -11.82
N MET A 116 19.08 22.50 -12.24
CA MET A 116 17.75 22.24 -11.71
C MET A 116 17.29 20.81 -12.01
N MET A 117 17.51 20.32 -13.23
CA MET A 117 17.21 18.94 -13.60
C MET A 117 18.01 17.93 -12.76
N ILE A 118 19.30 18.18 -12.54
CA ILE A 118 20.15 17.34 -11.69
C ILE A 118 19.63 17.32 -10.26
N ALA A 119 19.20 18.48 -9.71
CA ALA A 119 18.64 18.53 -8.37
C ALA A 119 17.35 17.71 -8.25
N VAL A 120 16.45 17.83 -9.23
CA VAL A 120 15.20 17.04 -9.28
C VAL A 120 15.50 15.54 -9.41
N PHE A 121 16.45 15.17 -10.26
CA PHE A 121 16.92 13.79 -10.43
C PHE A 121 17.43 13.23 -9.09
N ILE A 122 18.35 13.92 -8.42
CA ILE A 122 18.89 13.44 -7.13
C ILE A 122 17.78 13.26 -6.09
N ILE A 123 16.86 14.22 -5.98
CA ILE A 123 15.74 14.13 -5.02
C ILE A 123 14.87 12.91 -5.34
N ASN A 124 14.50 12.74 -6.60
CA ASN A 124 13.61 11.66 -7.02
C ASN A 124 14.29 10.28 -6.92
N ALA A 125 15.58 10.18 -7.27
CA ALA A 125 16.40 9.00 -7.01
C ALA A 125 16.43 8.62 -5.53
N VAL A 126 16.57 9.59 -4.62
CA VAL A 126 16.53 9.33 -3.16
C VAL A 126 15.15 8.80 -2.73
N TYR A 127 14.06 9.37 -3.25
CA TYR A 127 12.71 8.86 -2.98
C TYR A 127 12.54 7.41 -3.46
N VAL A 128 12.99 7.09 -4.67
CA VAL A 128 12.95 5.73 -5.22
C VAL A 128 13.81 4.78 -4.39
N LEU A 129 15.03 5.17 -3.99
CA LEU A 129 15.94 4.34 -3.20
C LEU A 129 15.42 4.06 -1.77
N ARG A 130 14.84 5.07 -1.11
CA ARG A 130 14.14 4.87 0.17
C ARG A 130 12.94 3.96 0.02
N PHE A 131 12.21 4.10 -1.07
CA PHE A 131 11.05 3.27 -1.34
C PHE A 131 11.42 1.80 -1.58
N LEU A 132 12.49 1.55 -2.33
CA LEU A 132 13.07 0.21 -2.51
C LEU A 132 13.71 -0.35 -1.22
N ARG A 133 13.67 0.39 -0.10
CA ARG A 133 14.32 0.06 1.18
C ARG A 133 15.83 -0.17 1.06
N ILE A 134 16.45 0.39 0.03
CA ILE A 134 17.91 0.33 -0.18
C ILE A 134 18.59 1.34 0.74
N LEU A 135 18.01 2.53 0.90
CA LEU A 135 18.37 3.48 1.95
C LEU A 135 17.37 3.39 3.10
N LYS A 136 17.88 3.34 4.33
CA LYS A 136 17.10 3.46 5.58
C LYS A 136 16.87 4.93 5.94
#